data_AF-A0AAV4W8T0-F1
#
_entry.id   AF-A0AAV4W8T0-F1
#
_cell.length_a   1.000
_cell.length_b   1.000
_cell.length_c   1.000
_cell.angle_alpha   90.00
_cell.angle_beta   90.00
_cell.angle_gamma   90.00
#
_symmetry.space_group_name_H-M   'P 1'
#
loop_
_entity.id
_entity.type
_entity.pdbx_description
1 polymer ?
#
loop_
_entity_poly.entity_id
_entity_poly.type
_entity_poly.pdbx_seq_one_letter_code
_entity_poly.pdbx_strand_id
1 'polypeptide(L)'
;MPRSSELSDFEKVGRPTKLGDRDRRVPTREIRKNRTQPMALIGEEFQQESGSIVSMNTIRKEAHLHGFHGLAAAHKPLITKSNRAARLM
;
A
#
# COMPACT_ATOMS: atom_id res chain seq x y z
N MET A 1 -12.62 45.91 -1.68
CA MET A 1 -11.90 45.02 -0.74
C MET A 1 -12.85 43.89 -0.38
N PRO A 2 -12.53 42.61 -0.67
CA PRO A 2 -13.42 41.51 -0.31
C PRO A 2 -13.42 41.27 1.20
N ARG A 3 -14.54 40.76 1.73
CA ARG A 3 -14.76 40.54 3.18
C ARG A 3 -14.09 39.24 3.61
N SER A 4 -13.55 39.22 4.83
CA SER A 4 -12.73 38.15 5.42
C SER A 4 -13.36 36.74 5.41
N SER A 5 -14.66 36.61 5.18
CA SER A 5 -15.39 35.34 5.08
C SER A 5 -15.21 34.60 3.76
N GLU A 6 -14.54 35.19 2.76
CA GLU A 6 -14.35 34.59 1.42
C GLU A 6 -12.98 33.89 1.25
N LEU A 7 -12.17 33.81 2.31
CA LEU A 7 -10.80 33.25 2.27
C LEU A 7 -10.71 31.78 2.73
N SER A 8 -11.82 31.09 2.98
CA SER A 8 -11.83 29.79 3.67
C SER A 8 -11.70 28.55 2.78
N ASP A 9 -11.68 28.66 1.45
CA ASP A 9 -11.96 27.47 0.60
C ASP A 9 -10.81 27.06 -0.33
N PHE A 10 -9.60 27.62 -0.15
CA PHE A 10 -8.42 27.10 -0.84
C PHE A 10 -7.71 26.09 0.06
N GLU A 11 -8.27 24.88 0.15
CA GLU A 11 -7.48 23.75 0.63
C GLU A 11 -6.19 23.68 -0.19
N LYS A 12 -5.04 23.68 0.49
CA LYS A 12 -3.73 23.56 -0.15
C LYS A 12 -3.62 22.17 -0.78
N VAL A 13 -4.05 22.05 -2.04
CA VAL A 13 -3.84 20.84 -2.83
C VAL A 13 -2.32 20.66 -2.96
N GLY A 14 -1.80 19.63 -2.30
CA GLY A 14 -0.38 19.30 -2.36
C GLY A 14 0.08 18.95 -3.78
N ARG A 15 1.33 18.50 -3.92
CA ARG A 15 1.87 18.09 -5.22
C ARG A 15 1.02 16.96 -5.84
N PRO A 16 0.57 17.09 -7.10
CA PRO A 16 -0.15 16.03 -7.79
C PRO A 16 0.67 14.73 -7.83
N THR A 17 0.01 13.62 -7.52
CA THR A 17 0.64 12.29 -7.57
C THR A 17 0.82 11.84 -9.01
N LYS A 18 1.91 11.12 -9.31
CA LYS A 18 2.15 10.55 -10.65
C LYS A 18 1.19 9.41 -11.03
N LEU A 19 0.49 8.83 -10.06
CA LEU A 19 -0.43 7.71 -10.25
C LEU A 19 -1.85 8.23 -10.46
N GLY A 20 -2.44 7.88 -11.59
CA GLY A 20 -3.87 8.07 -11.82
C GLY A 20 -4.72 7.07 -11.03
N ASP A 21 -6.03 7.34 -10.93
CA ASP A 21 -6.96 6.49 -10.18
C ASP A 21 -7.09 5.07 -10.74
N ARG A 22 -6.84 4.90 -12.06
CA ARG A 22 -6.79 3.58 -12.70
C ARG A 22 -5.56 2.80 -12.27
N ASP A 23 -4.41 3.47 -12.26
CA ASP A 23 -3.13 2.85 -11.93
C ASP A 23 -3.11 2.36 -10.49
N ARG A 24 -3.73 3.10 -9.56
CA ARG A 24 -3.86 2.69 -8.15
C ARG A 24 -4.55 1.34 -7.97
N ARG A 25 -5.44 0.96 -8.90
CA ARG A 25 -6.19 -0.32 -8.82
C ARG A 25 -5.35 -1.51 -9.27
N VAL A 26 -4.34 -1.29 -10.12
CA VAL A 26 -3.54 -2.37 -10.72
C VAL A 26 -2.75 -3.16 -9.66
N PRO A 27 -1.96 -2.53 -8.76
CA PRO A 27 -1.23 -3.26 -7.73
C PRO A 27 -2.16 -4.07 -6.83
N THR A 28 -3.30 -3.47 -6.45
CA THR A 28 -4.30 -4.13 -5.59
C THR A 28 -4.90 -5.36 -6.27
N ARG A 29 -5.18 -5.28 -7.57
CA ARG A 29 -5.71 -6.41 -8.35
C ARG A 29 -4.70 -7.55 -8.43
N GLU A 30 -3.44 -7.23 -8.72
CA GLU A 30 -2.41 -8.24 -8.93
C GLU A 30 -2.04 -8.95 -7.63
N ILE A 31 -1.85 -8.20 -6.56
CA ILE A 31 -1.56 -8.77 -5.23
C ILE A 31 -2.74 -9.63 -4.75
N ARG A 32 -3.99 -9.31 -5.13
CA ARG A 32 -5.16 -10.14 -4.81
C ARG A 32 -5.19 -11.45 -5.58
N LYS A 33 -4.67 -11.50 -6.81
CA LYS A 33 -4.54 -12.76 -7.56
C LYS A 33 -3.55 -13.67 -6.86
N ASN A 34 -2.37 -13.15 -6.48
CA ASN A 34 -1.31 -13.92 -5.83
C ASN A 34 -0.63 -13.13 -4.71
N ARG A 35 -1.04 -13.36 -3.45
CA ARG A 35 -0.53 -12.62 -2.28
C ARG A 35 0.94 -12.90 -1.93
N THR A 36 1.49 -14.01 -2.42
CA THR A 36 2.87 -14.45 -2.14
C THR A 36 3.86 -14.01 -3.21
N GLN A 37 3.40 -13.34 -4.27
CA GLN A 37 4.28 -12.87 -5.33
C GLN A 37 5.30 -11.86 -4.81
N PRO A 38 6.56 -11.94 -5.27
CA PRO A 38 7.57 -10.94 -4.95
C PRO A 38 7.19 -9.59 -5.59
N MET A 39 7.49 -8.51 -4.88
CA MET A 39 7.16 -7.15 -5.32
C MET A 39 7.77 -6.79 -6.69
N ALA A 40 8.91 -7.38 -7.06
CA ALA A 40 9.55 -7.15 -8.35
C ALA A 40 8.64 -7.56 -9.53
N LEU A 41 8.02 -8.74 -9.47
CA LEU A 41 7.10 -9.22 -10.51
C LEU A 41 5.84 -8.36 -10.58
N ILE A 42 5.31 -7.97 -9.42
CA ILE A 42 4.17 -7.02 -9.34
C ILE A 42 4.52 -5.69 -10.02
N GLY A 43 5.78 -5.25 -9.92
CA GLY A 43 6.27 -4.05 -10.59
C GLY A 43 6.32 -4.17 -12.11
N GLU A 44 6.77 -5.31 -12.62
CA GLU A 44 6.81 -5.61 -14.06
C GLU A 44 5.39 -5.66 -14.65
N GLU A 45 4.49 -6.40 -14.01
CA GLU A 45 3.08 -6.51 -14.42
C GLU A 45 2.38 -5.15 -14.34
N PHE A 46 2.65 -4.36 -13.29
CA PHE A 46 2.15 -3.00 -13.18
C PHE A 46 2.60 -2.12 -14.35
N GLN A 47 3.88 -2.20 -14.73
CA GLN A 47 4.41 -1.41 -15.83
C GLN A 47 3.82 -1.84 -17.17
N GLN A 48 3.59 -3.15 -17.36
CA GLN A 48 2.95 -3.70 -18.55
C GLN A 48 1.47 -3.28 -18.68
N GLU A 49 0.72 -3.25 -17.58
CA GLU A 49 -0.70 -2.90 -17.61
C GLU A 49 -0.97 -1.39 -17.62
N SER A 50 -0.24 -0.61 -16.81
CA SER A 50 -0.47 0.83 -16.66
C SER A 50 0.29 1.69 -17.68
N GLY A 51 1.38 1.15 -18.26
CA GLY A 51 2.31 1.93 -19.09
C GLY A 51 3.06 3.05 -18.35
N SER A 52 2.84 3.19 -17.03
CA SER A 52 3.38 4.28 -16.23
C SER A 52 4.72 3.88 -15.58
N ILE A 53 5.75 4.70 -15.80
CA ILE A 53 7.07 4.49 -15.20
C ILE A 53 7.09 5.13 -13.81
N VAL A 54 6.92 4.30 -12.77
CA VAL A 54 7.00 4.69 -11.36
C VAL A 54 8.06 3.87 -10.64
N SER A 55 8.63 4.44 -9.58
CA SER A 55 9.60 3.70 -8.77
C SER A 55 8.94 2.58 -7.97
N MET A 56 9.69 1.53 -7.70
CA MET A 56 9.26 0.42 -6.83
C MET A 56 8.77 0.89 -5.45
N ASN A 57 9.36 1.97 -4.93
CA ASN A 57 8.94 2.51 -3.63
C ASN A 57 7.53 3.13 -3.70
N THR A 58 7.16 3.73 -4.82
CA THR A 58 5.79 4.24 -5.04
C THR A 58 4.80 3.08 -5.08
N ILE A 59 5.09 2.00 -5.81
CA ILE A 59 4.25 0.81 -5.86
C ILE A 59 4.06 0.20 -4.46
N ARG A 60 5.14 0.12 -3.69
CA ARG A 60 5.09 -0.37 -2.31
C ARG A 60 4.23 0.51 -1.40
N LYS A 61 4.30 1.84 -1.53
CA LYS A 61 3.47 2.77 -0.77
C LYS A 61 1.98 2.61 -1.09
N GLU A 62 1.64 2.48 -2.37
CA GLU A 62 0.25 2.22 -2.79
C GLU A 62 -0.25 0.88 -2.28
N ALA A 63 0.54 -0.19 -2.43
CA ALA A 63 0.20 -1.50 -1.88
C ALA A 63 -0.05 -1.42 -0.37
N HIS A 64 0.79 -0.68 0.36
CA HIS A 64 0.63 -0.47 1.80
C HIS A 64 -0.63 0.33 2.16
N LEU A 65 -0.97 1.36 1.37
CA LEU A 65 -2.22 2.12 1.53
C LEU A 65 -3.46 1.23 1.37
N HIS A 66 -3.36 0.21 0.51
CA HIS A 66 -4.39 -0.80 0.29
C HIS A 66 -4.35 -1.97 1.28
N GLY A 67 -3.56 -1.88 2.36
CA GLY A 67 -3.52 -2.87 3.44
C GLY A 67 -2.57 -4.05 3.20
N PHE A 68 -1.71 -3.96 2.18
CA PHE A 68 -0.65 -4.95 1.96
C PHE A 68 0.62 -4.56 2.71
N HIS A 69 0.71 -5.06 3.92
CA HIS A 69 1.91 -4.95 4.75
C HIS A 69 2.79 -6.18 4.53
N GLY A 70 4.08 -5.99 4.26
CA GLY A 70 5.04 -7.10 4.19
C GLY A 70 5.24 -7.83 5.52
N LEU A 71 4.77 -7.22 6.62
CA LEU A 71 4.77 -7.80 7.96
C LEU A 71 3.37 -8.30 8.31
N ALA A 72 2.92 -9.37 7.63
CA ALA A 72 1.95 -10.23 8.28
C ALA A 72 2.73 -10.95 9.40
N ALA A 73 2.37 -10.71 10.67
CA ALA A 73 2.92 -11.50 11.77
C ALA A 73 2.69 -12.96 11.40
N ALA A 74 3.77 -13.72 11.15
CA ALA A 74 3.65 -15.15 10.88
C ALA A 74 2.81 -15.73 12.01
N HIS A 75 1.69 -16.37 11.66
CA HIS A 75 0.86 -17.04 12.65
C HIS A 75 1.76 -18.00 13.39
N LYS A 76 2.06 -17.72 14.67
CA LYS A 76 2.95 -18.58 15.46
C LYS A 76 2.32 -19.97 15.41
N PRO A 77 2.95 -20.96 14.73
CA PRO A 77 2.35 -22.27 14.63
C PRO A 77 2.41 -22.82 16.04
N LEU A 78 1.26 -22.79 16.71
CA LEU A 78 0.95 -23.36 18.02
C LEU A 78 2.11 -23.22 19.01
N ILE A 79 2.03 -22.21 19.89
CA ILE A 79 2.84 -22.20 21.11
C ILE A 79 2.75 -23.61 21.71
N THR A 80 3.86 -24.35 21.70
CA THR A 80 3.92 -25.69 22.28
C THR A 80 3.49 -25.57 23.75
N LYS A 81 2.89 -26.62 24.33
CA LYS A 81 2.41 -26.57 25.73
C LYS A 81 3.51 -26.06 26.68
N SER A 82 4.77 -26.40 26.41
CA SER A 82 5.95 -25.93 27.14
C SER A 82 6.17 -24.41 27.05
N ASN A 83 6.08 -23.82 25.86
CA ASN A 83 6.32 -22.38 25.65
C ASN A 83 5.18 -21.49 26.17
N ARG A 84 4.01 -22.05 26.50
CA ARG A 84 2.90 -21.30 27.13
C ARG A 84 3.18 -20.98 28.60
N ALA A 85 3.78 -21.91 29.34
CA ALA A 85 4.02 -21.77 30.77
C ALA A 85 5.05 -20.66 31.08
N ALA A 86 6.14 -20.60 30.32
CA ALA A 86 7.19 -19.59 30.48
C ALA A 86 6.74 -18.15 30.17
N ARG A 87 5.54 -17.96 29.60
CA ARG A 87 5.02 -16.65 29.19
C ARG A 87 3.85 -16.15 30.04
N LEU A 88 3.27 -17.01 30.89
CA LEU A 88 2.11 -16.73 31.75
C LEU A 88 2.42 -16.87 33.25
N MET A 89 3.66 -17.23 33.59
CA MET A 89 4.26 -16.91 34.89
C MET A 89 4.81 -15.49 34.86
#